data_AF-A0A4T0W008-F1
#
_entry.id   AF-A0A4T0W008-F1
#
_cell.length_a   1.000
_cell.length_b   1.000
_cell.length_c   1.000
_cell.angle_alpha   90.00
_cell.angle_beta   90.00
_cell.angle_gamma   90.00
#
_symmetry.space_group_name_H-M   'P 1'
#
loop_
_entity.id
_entity.type
_entity.pdbx_description
1 polymer ?
#
loop_
_entity_poly.entity_id
_entity_poly.type
_entity_poly.pdbx_seq_one_letter_code
_entity_poly.pdbx_strand_id
1 'polypeptide(L)'
;MKHSYVLYEYSSVVWNRRCPEIASAWDEKVWDKGTLLAFGGGFDDANFEHAFTIQRIQAKIRRHWLQLEKMNGQPEYRAQSLQNIKAELDNWKAMIPLVASNVNEATVCHPISMLMLYNYSICCLYQNEIVVPTLDDYSILLAAAGENARCFQRIQVHQPMILYTWDWLYSQFTISVILLSCFWGTPYMYRTTAYQAPDTLQAVEDCELILARFAQRWEAAEIYLETFQLILSETPISFPHNPNFVLSDPSKLRAINLIQSLEKGKIPVSVIVMLKRIVNQPVAEHTQMY
;
A
#
# COMPACT_ATOMS: atom_id res chain seq x y z
N MET A 1 21.36 16.25 -9.91
CA MET A 1 20.42 16.83 -8.92
C MET A 1 19.05 17.19 -9.51
N LYS A 2 18.89 18.15 -10.44
CA LYS A 2 17.56 18.48 -11.02
C LYS A 2 16.93 17.35 -11.87
N HIS A 3 17.73 16.63 -12.65
CA HIS A 3 17.22 15.52 -13.46
C HIS A 3 16.86 14.26 -12.64
N SER A 4 17.51 14.06 -11.49
CA SER A 4 17.26 12.92 -10.60
C SER A 4 16.02 13.11 -9.73
N TYR A 5 15.71 14.35 -9.31
CA TYR A 5 14.46 14.69 -8.62
C TYR A 5 13.23 14.48 -9.53
N VAL A 6 13.31 14.93 -10.79
CA VAL A 6 12.24 14.71 -11.78
C VAL A 6 12.04 13.24 -12.09
N LEU A 7 13.10 12.42 -12.11
CA LEU A 7 13.01 10.96 -12.28
C LEU A 7 12.31 10.28 -11.08
N TYR A 8 12.53 10.75 -9.85
CA TYR A 8 11.86 10.25 -8.65
C TYR A 8 10.38 10.67 -8.61
N GLU A 9 10.06 11.92 -8.92
CA GLU A 9 8.67 12.36 -9.05
C GLU A 9 7.97 11.58 -10.17
N TYR A 10 8.62 11.37 -11.32
CA TYR A 10 8.07 10.52 -12.39
C TYR A 10 7.94 9.04 -11.99
N SER A 11 8.86 8.48 -11.19
CA SER A 11 8.83 7.05 -10.84
C SER A 11 7.82 6.71 -9.74
N SER A 12 7.68 7.59 -8.74
CA SER A 12 6.62 7.49 -7.72
C SER A 12 5.22 7.62 -8.35
N VAL A 13 5.10 8.46 -9.39
CA VAL A 13 3.90 8.59 -10.24
C VAL A 13 3.61 7.31 -11.04
N VAL A 14 4.63 6.53 -11.43
CA VAL A 14 4.45 5.31 -12.25
C VAL A 14 4.07 4.10 -11.38
N TRP A 15 4.44 4.06 -10.10
CA TRP A 15 4.12 2.93 -9.22
C TRP A 15 2.62 2.62 -9.14
N ASN A 16 1.77 3.65 -9.08
CA ASN A 16 0.32 3.51 -8.90
C ASN A 16 -0.49 3.42 -10.20
N ARG A 17 0.14 3.62 -11.37
CA ARG A 17 -0.60 3.79 -12.62
C ARG A 17 -0.94 2.47 -13.30
N ARG A 18 -2.21 2.35 -13.70
CA ARG A 18 -2.80 1.36 -14.63
C ARG A 18 -2.25 1.45 -16.08
N CYS A 19 -0.99 1.78 -16.28
CA CYS A 19 -0.37 1.73 -17.60
C CYS A 19 0.72 0.65 -17.60
N PRO A 20 0.36 -0.64 -17.70
CA PRO A 20 1.33 -1.73 -17.70
C PRO A 20 2.39 -1.57 -18.80
N GLU A 21 2.08 -0.94 -19.93
CA GLU A 21 3.04 -0.62 -21.00
C GLU A 21 4.08 0.43 -20.58
N ILE A 22 3.64 1.49 -19.91
CA ILE A 22 4.53 2.54 -19.39
C ILE A 22 5.32 1.98 -18.19
N ALA A 23 4.65 1.30 -17.26
CA ALA A 23 5.26 0.68 -16.10
C ALA A 23 6.26 -0.41 -16.49
N SER A 24 5.98 -1.25 -17.49
CA SER A 24 6.92 -2.27 -17.99
C SER A 24 8.13 -1.65 -18.69
N ALA A 25 7.94 -0.66 -19.56
CA ALA A 25 9.04 0.06 -20.20
C ALA A 25 9.92 0.81 -19.17
N TRP A 26 9.32 1.33 -18.10
CA TRP A 26 10.07 1.91 -16.98
C TRP A 26 10.75 0.84 -16.12
N ASP A 27 10.11 -0.30 -15.88
CA ASP A 27 10.70 -1.42 -15.13
C ASP A 27 11.91 -2.00 -15.83
N GLU A 28 11.86 -2.13 -17.15
CA GLU A 28 13.02 -2.47 -17.98
C GLU A 28 14.13 -1.43 -17.81
N LYS A 29 13.82 -0.14 -17.95
CA LYS A 29 14.81 0.94 -17.75
C LYS A 29 15.40 0.99 -16.35
N VAL A 30 14.60 0.77 -15.30
CA VAL A 30 15.06 0.74 -13.89
C VAL A 30 15.95 -0.47 -13.65
N TRP A 31 15.61 -1.62 -14.24
CA TRP A 31 16.43 -2.82 -14.18
C TRP A 31 17.77 -2.65 -14.92
N ASP A 32 17.74 -2.11 -16.12
CA ASP A 32 18.92 -1.87 -16.95
C ASP A 32 19.83 -0.81 -16.30
N LYS A 33 19.27 0.30 -15.79
CA LYS A 33 20.02 1.31 -15.04
C LYS A 33 20.55 0.79 -13.70
N GLY A 34 19.81 -0.07 -13.01
CA GLY A 34 20.27 -0.72 -11.78
C GLY A 34 21.49 -1.62 -11.99
N THR A 35 21.72 -2.06 -13.23
CA THR A 35 22.93 -2.81 -13.63
C THR A 35 24.11 -1.87 -13.90
N LEU A 36 23.85 -0.64 -14.39
CA LEU A 36 24.85 0.39 -14.66
C LEU A 36 25.33 1.14 -13.39
N LEU A 37 24.43 1.44 -12.44
CA LEU A 37 24.80 2.09 -11.18
C LEU A 37 25.61 1.18 -10.23
N ALA A 38 25.51 -0.14 -10.39
CA ALA A 38 26.28 -1.10 -9.61
C ALA A 38 27.81 -1.07 -9.92
N PHE A 39 28.24 -0.39 -10.98
CA PHE A 39 29.64 -0.40 -11.44
C PHE A 39 30.25 0.99 -11.72
N GLY A 40 29.50 2.07 -11.54
CA GLY A 40 30.02 3.42 -11.73
C GLY A 40 30.18 4.10 -10.38
N GLY A 41 31.39 4.13 -9.83
CA GLY A 41 31.76 4.99 -8.68
C GLY A 41 31.66 6.48 -9.03
N GLY A 42 30.46 6.94 -9.36
CA GLY A 42 30.10 8.33 -9.61
C GLY A 42 29.69 9.01 -8.31
N PHE A 43 29.84 10.33 -8.29
CA PHE A 43 29.49 11.26 -7.21
C PHE A 43 27.98 11.37 -6.91
N ASP A 44 27.23 10.27 -6.97
CA ASP A 44 25.81 10.28 -6.58
C ASP A 44 25.71 10.11 -5.05
N ASP A 45 24.98 11.04 -4.41
CA ASP A 45 24.78 11.10 -2.95
C ASP A 45 24.10 9.81 -2.47
N ALA A 46 24.67 9.15 -1.45
CA ALA A 46 24.23 7.85 -0.91
C ALA A 46 22.72 7.81 -0.59
N ASN A 47 22.14 8.96 -0.24
CA ASN A 47 20.72 9.12 0.01
C ASN A 47 19.87 8.81 -1.24
N PHE A 48 20.34 9.24 -2.42
CA PHE A 48 19.66 9.03 -3.70
C PHE A 48 19.81 7.59 -4.20
N GLU A 49 20.99 6.99 -4.06
CA GLU A 49 21.19 5.56 -4.36
C GLU A 49 20.26 4.69 -3.50
N HIS A 50 20.10 5.06 -2.22
CA HIS A 50 19.16 4.38 -1.35
C HIS A 50 17.71 4.56 -1.80
N ALA A 51 17.29 5.79 -2.11
CA ALA A 51 15.95 6.07 -2.64
C ALA A 51 15.68 5.41 -4.01
N PHE A 52 16.71 5.21 -4.83
CA PHE A 52 16.57 4.47 -6.09
C PHE A 52 16.48 2.96 -5.86
N THR A 53 17.18 2.42 -4.87
CA THR A 53 17.16 0.99 -4.54
C THR A 53 15.74 0.51 -4.19
N ILE A 54 14.95 1.29 -3.44
CA ILE A 54 13.57 0.91 -3.16
C ILE A 54 12.72 0.81 -4.43
N GLN A 55 12.95 1.68 -5.43
CA GLN A 55 12.26 1.61 -6.72
C GLN A 55 12.57 0.32 -7.49
N ARG A 56 13.80 -0.21 -7.35
CA ARG A 56 14.18 -1.50 -7.93
C ARG A 56 13.48 -2.66 -7.25
N ILE A 57 13.41 -2.65 -5.92
CA ILE A 57 12.71 -3.69 -5.15
C ILE A 57 11.22 -3.68 -5.50
N GLN A 58 10.65 -2.48 -5.59
CA GLN A 58 9.33 -2.22 -6.12
C GLN A 58 9.11 -2.87 -7.50
N ALA A 59 9.98 -2.63 -8.47
CA ALA A 59 9.89 -3.29 -9.79
C ALA A 59 9.93 -4.83 -9.69
N LYS A 60 10.74 -5.39 -8.75
CA LYS A 60 10.76 -6.82 -8.48
C LYS A 60 9.41 -7.34 -7.96
N ILE A 61 8.71 -6.59 -7.10
CA ILE A 61 7.36 -6.94 -6.62
C ILE A 61 6.37 -7.05 -7.79
N ARG A 62 6.38 -6.09 -8.73
CA ARG A 62 5.51 -6.16 -9.92
C ARG A 62 5.80 -7.40 -10.77
N ARG A 63 7.08 -7.67 -11.03
CA ARG A 63 7.51 -8.85 -11.80
C ARG A 63 7.16 -10.15 -11.10
N HIS A 64 7.26 -10.19 -9.77
CA HIS A 64 6.83 -11.33 -8.96
C HIS A 64 5.37 -11.67 -9.22
N TRP A 65 4.47 -10.68 -9.13
CA TRP A 65 3.04 -10.90 -9.37
C TRP A 65 2.73 -11.32 -10.80
N LEU A 66 3.37 -10.69 -11.79
CA LEU A 66 3.24 -11.09 -13.20
C LEU A 66 3.71 -12.53 -13.44
N GLN A 67 4.80 -12.94 -12.80
CA GLN A 67 5.33 -14.29 -12.92
C GLN A 67 4.45 -15.31 -12.20
N LEU A 68 3.91 -14.95 -11.03
CA LEU A 68 3.00 -15.78 -10.27
C LEU A 68 1.70 -16.02 -11.05
N GLU A 69 1.17 -15.00 -11.74
CA GLU A 69 0.03 -15.13 -12.64
C GLU A 69 0.31 -16.14 -13.77
N LYS A 70 1.46 -16.03 -14.43
CA LYS A 70 1.89 -16.98 -15.48
C LYS A 70 2.08 -18.41 -14.97
N MET A 71 2.42 -18.56 -13.69
CA MET A 71 2.58 -19.84 -13.01
C MET A 71 1.28 -20.33 -12.34
N ASN A 72 0.12 -19.72 -12.65
CA ASN A 72 -1.18 -20.07 -12.06
C ASN A 72 -1.17 -20.12 -10.52
N GLY A 73 -0.45 -19.20 -9.87
CA GLY A 73 -0.49 -19.09 -8.41
C GLY A 73 0.31 -20.14 -7.64
N GLN A 74 1.32 -20.78 -8.24
CA GLN A 74 2.12 -21.83 -7.57
C GLN A 74 2.60 -21.43 -6.16
N PRO A 75 2.18 -22.14 -5.09
CA PRO A 75 2.45 -21.76 -3.70
C PRO A 75 3.93 -21.74 -3.32
N GLU A 76 4.71 -22.69 -3.83
CA GLU A 76 6.15 -22.83 -3.53
C GLU A 76 6.95 -21.64 -4.09
N TYR A 77 6.70 -21.28 -5.35
CA TYR A 77 7.28 -20.10 -5.98
C TYR A 77 6.88 -18.82 -5.22
N ARG A 78 5.59 -18.72 -4.84
CA ARG A 78 5.10 -17.59 -4.04
C ARG A 78 5.88 -17.46 -2.75
N ALA A 79 5.93 -18.52 -1.93
CA ALA A 79 6.58 -18.48 -0.62
C ALA A 79 8.07 -18.10 -0.72
N GLN A 80 8.81 -18.76 -1.62
CA GLN A 80 10.24 -18.49 -1.79
C GLN A 80 10.50 -17.07 -2.31
N SER A 81 9.78 -16.64 -3.34
CA SER A 81 9.99 -15.32 -3.94
C SER A 81 9.57 -14.20 -2.98
N LEU A 82 8.48 -14.40 -2.22
CA LEU A 82 8.02 -13.45 -1.21
C LEU A 82 9.06 -13.30 -0.10
N GLN A 83 9.60 -14.41 0.42
CA GLN A 83 10.67 -14.38 1.43
C GLN A 83 11.91 -13.62 0.94
N ASN A 84 12.34 -13.88 -0.30
CA ASN A 84 13.52 -13.23 -0.88
C ASN A 84 13.33 -11.70 -1.03
N ILE A 85 12.20 -11.27 -1.59
CA ILE A 85 11.91 -9.84 -1.77
C ILE A 85 11.73 -9.15 -0.42
N LYS A 86 11.08 -9.82 0.55
CA LYS A 86 10.93 -9.29 1.91
C LYS A 86 12.29 -9.10 2.59
N ALA A 87 13.21 -10.05 2.48
CA ALA A 87 14.56 -9.93 3.03
C ALA A 87 15.32 -8.74 2.41
N GLU A 88 15.16 -8.50 1.11
CA GLU A 88 15.73 -7.33 0.44
C GLU A 88 15.13 -6.01 0.95
N LEU A 89 13.81 -5.95 1.18
CA LEU A 89 13.14 -4.80 1.81
C LEU A 89 13.63 -4.56 3.25
N ASP A 90 13.79 -5.62 4.03
CA ASP A 90 14.25 -5.53 5.43
C ASP A 90 15.70 -5.00 5.48
N ASN A 91 16.57 -5.52 4.61
CA ASN A 91 17.94 -5.02 4.46
C ASN A 91 17.97 -3.56 4.01
N TRP A 92 17.10 -3.18 3.07
CA TRP A 92 16.96 -1.78 2.66
C TRP A 92 16.54 -0.90 3.85
N LYS A 93 15.50 -1.28 4.60
CA LYS A 93 15.06 -0.53 5.80
C LYS A 93 16.16 -0.39 6.85
N ALA A 94 16.97 -1.42 7.05
CA ALA A 94 18.07 -1.42 8.03
C ALA A 94 19.15 -0.37 7.72
N MET A 95 19.28 0.05 6.46
CA MET A 95 20.25 1.07 6.05
C MET A 95 19.77 2.51 6.28
N ILE A 96 18.47 2.74 6.52
CA ILE A 96 17.89 4.09 6.70
C ILE A 96 18.69 4.94 7.71
N PRO A 97 19.05 4.46 8.92
CA PRO A 97 19.80 5.27 9.89
C PRO A 97 21.18 5.73 9.39
N LEU A 98 21.76 5.06 8.39
CA LEU A 98 23.09 5.35 7.84
C LEU A 98 23.05 6.31 6.64
N VAL A 99 21.92 6.38 5.94
CA VAL A 99 21.77 7.05 4.64
C VAL A 99 20.60 8.04 4.60
N ALA A 100 19.91 8.26 5.72
CA ALA A 100 18.85 9.24 5.75
C ALA A 100 19.43 10.63 6.00
N SER A 101 18.85 11.62 5.31
CA SER A 101 19.16 13.02 5.56
C SER A 101 18.09 13.63 6.44
N ASN A 102 18.50 14.18 7.59
CA ASN A 102 17.63 14.94 8.48
C ASN A 102 17.50 16.41 8.05
N VAL A 103 18.03 16.78 6.88
CA VAL A 103 17.87 18.13 6.34
C VAL A 103 16.40 18.32 5.95
N ASN A 104 15.75 19.29 6.59
CA ASN A 104 14.30 19.56 6.49
C ASN A 104 13.76 19.74 5.05
N GLU A 105 14.62 20.02 4.08
CA GLU A 105 14.26 20.24 2.66
C GLU A 105 14.21 18.94 1.84
N ALA A 106 14.77 17.82 2.32
CA ALA A 106 14.90 16.58 1.58
C ALA A 106 13.73 15.61 1.83
N THR A 107 12.56 15.92 1.26
CA THR A 107 11.30 15.19 1.49
C THR A 107 11.35 13.69 1.21
N VAL A 108 12.16 13.26 0.26
CA VAL A 108 12.27 11.85 -0.17
C VAL A 108 13.29 11.08 0.67
N CYS A 109 14.36 11.75 1.05
CA CYS A 109 15.48 11.15 1.80
C CYS A 109 15.31 11.26 3.32
N HIS A 110 14.19 11.84 3.75
CA HIS A 110 13.82 11.91 5.15
C HIS A 110 13.47 10.51 5.68
N PRO A 111 13.90 10.13 6.90
CA PRO A 111 13.66 8.80 7.46
C PRO A 111 12.19 8.38 7.43
N ILE A 112 11.26 9.29 7.77
CA ILE A 112 9.82 8.99 7.80
C ILE A 112 9.29 8.66 6.40
N SER A 113 9.77 9.35 5.36
CA SER A 113 9.36 9.09 3.98
C SER A 113 9.90 7.76 3.48
N MET A 114 11.14 7.41 3.84
CA MET A 114 11.72 6.11 3.54
C MET A 114 10.97 4.97 4.26
N LEU A 115 10.61 5.14 5.53
CA LEU A 115 9.79 4.18 6.27
C LEU A 115 8.40 4.01 5.65
N MET A 116 7.76 5.11 5.24
CA MET A 116 6.49 5.08 4.54
C MET A 116 6.61 4.26 3.24
N LEU A 117 7.63 4.52 2.42
CA LEU A 117 7.89 3.77 1.18
C LEU A 117 8.15 2.28 1.41
N TYR A 118 8.91 1.93 2.45
CA TYR A 118 9.11 0.54 2.85
C TYR A 118 7.77 -0.15 3.18
N ASN A 119 6.97 0.47 4.05
CA ASN A 119 5.70 -0.11 4.51
C ASN A 119 4.70 -0.24 3.37
N TYR A 120 4.67 0.73 2.46
CA TYR A 120 3.86 0.65 1.25
C TYR A 120 4.31 -0.50 0.33
N SER A 121 5.62 -0.71 0.20
CA SER A 121 6.17 -1.81 -0.59
C SER A 121 5.86 -3.18 0.02
N ILE A 122 5.87 -3.30 1.36
CA ILE A 122 5.37 -4.50 2.06
C ILE A 122 3.91 -4.74 1.73
N CYS A 123 3.05 -3.70 1.79
CA CYS A 123 1.64 -3.83 1.43
C CYS A 123 1.46 -4.36 0.00
N CYS A 124 2.19 -3.83 -0.97
CA CYS A 124 2.14 -4.31 -2.35
C CYS A 124 2.74 -5.72 -2.55
N LEU A 125 3.67 -6.17 -1.70
CA LEU A 125 4.26 -7.50 -1.76
C LEU A 125 3.29 -8.58 -1.25
N TYR A 126 2.46 -8.27 -0.25
CA TYR A 126 1.55 -9.24 0.36
C TYR A 126 0.12 -9.15 -0.20
N GLN A 127 -0.25 -8.02 -0.81
CA GLN A 127 -1.59 -7.81 -1.34
C GLN A 127 -1.62 -7.75 -2.87
N ASN A 128 -2.40 -8.64 -3.48
CA ASN A 128 -2.69 -8.65 -4.92
C ASN A 128 -4.11 -9.20 -5.20
N GLU A 129 -4.58 -9.07 -6.43
CA GLU A 129 -5.89 -9.58 -6.87
C GLU A 129 -5.97 -11.10 -6.96
N ILE A 130 -4.84 -11.78 -7.21
CA ILE A 130 -4.81 -13.22 -7.50
C ILE A 130 -4.86 -14.08 -6.23
N VAL A 131 -4.37 -13.55 -5.10
CA VAL A 131 -4.21 -14.32 -3.85
C VAL A 131 -4.97 -13.64 -2.72
N VAL A 132 -5.71 -14.46 -1.95
CA VAL A 132 -6.28 -14.03 -0.66
C VAL A 132 -5.18 -14.14 0.40
N PRO A 133 -4.87 -13.08 1.15
CA PRO A 133 -3.89 -13.15 2.24
C PRO A 133 -4.25 -14.21 3.29
N THR A 134 -3.24 -14.91 3.82
CA THR A 134 -3.38 -15.76 5.01
C THR A 134 -3.53 -14.91 6.28
N LEU A 135 -3.80 -15.55 7.44
CA LEU A 135 -3.84 -14.85 8.73
C LEU A 135 -2.48 -14.20 9.09
N ASP A 136 -1.38 -14.86 8.74
CA ASP A 136 -0.03 -14.33 8.94
C ASP A 136 0.24 -13.16 7.99
N ASP A 137 -0.18 -13.28 6.72
CA ASP A 137 -0.09 -12.19 5.75
C ASP A 137 -0.90 -10.97 6.22
N TYR A 138 -2.11 -11.18 6.76
CA TYR A 138 -2.93 -10.10 7.32
C TYR A 138 -2.28 -9.41 8.51
N SER A 139 -1.57 -10.16 9.37
CA SER A 139 -0.84 -9.56 10.50
C SER A 139 0.30 -8.67 10.01
N ILE A 140 1.00 -9.06 8.95
CA ILE A 140 2.06 -8.26 8.31
C ILE A 140 1.46 -7.02 7.63
N LEU A 141 0.35 -7.19 6.90
CA LEU A 141 -0.37 -6.09 6.25
C LEU A 141 -0.91 -5.08 7.25
N LEU A 142 -1.48 -5.52 8.38
CA LEU A 142 -1.99 -4.64 9.43
C LEU A 142 -0.89 -3.73 9.97
N ALA A 143 0.27 -4.30 10.31
CA ALA A 143 1.41 -3.54 10.81
C ALA A 143 1.95 -2.55 9.77
N ALA A 144 2.12 -3.00 8.53
CA ALA A 144 2.66 -2.18 7.45
C ALA A 144 1.70 -1.04 7.04
N ALA A 145 0.42 -1.35 6.81
CA ALA A 145 -0.58 -0.35 6.46
C ALA A 145 -0.76 0.68 7.58
N GLY A 146 -0.77 0.23 8.84
CA GLY A 146 -0.87 1.10 10.00
C GLY A 146 0.31 2.08 10.10
N GLU A 147 1.55 1.58 9.99
CA GLU A 147 2.74 2.45 10.05
C GLU A 147 2.84 3.38 8.83
N ASN A 148 2.39 2.94 7.65
CA ASN A 148 2.34 3.79 6.47
C ASN A 148 1.42 4.99 6.68
N ALA A 149 0.19 4.77 7.14
CA ALA A 149 -0.80 5.83 7.38
C ALA A 149 -0.27 6.84 8.40
N ARG A 150 0.29 6.37 9.52
CA ARG A 150 0.89 7.24 10.55
C ARG A 150 2.08 8.04 10.01
N CYS A 151 2.95 7.42 9.21
CA CYS A 151 4.08 8.13 8.59
C CYS A 151 3.58 9.23 7.64
N PHE A 152 2.62 8.92 6.77
CA PHE A 152 2.06 9.88 5.82
C PHE A 152 1.39 11.05 6.55
N GLN A 153 0.64 10.75 7.62
CA GLN A 153 0.00 11.77 8.45
C GLN A 153 1.03 12.71 9.09
N ARG A 154 2.11 12.17 9.67
CA ARG A 154 3.21 12.99 10.24
C ARG A 154 3.84 13.89 9.18
N ILE A 155 4.08 13.36 7.97
CA ILE A 155 4.63 14.17 6.88
C ILE A 155 3.65 15.28 6.49
N GLN A 156 2.35 14.99 6.35
CA GLN A 156 1.34 16.00 6.01
C GLN A 156 1.23 17.12 7.06
N VAL A 157 1.34 16.81 8.35
CA VAL A 157 1.28 17.82 9.43
C VAL A 157 2.48 18.76 9.35
N HIS A 158 3.67 18.24 9.05
CA HIS A 158 4.89 19.05 9.03
C HIS A 158 5.20 19.68 7.66
N GLN A 159 4.71 19.10 6.56
CA GLN A 159 5.02 19.49 5.18
C GLN A 159 3.79 19.34 4.26
N PRO A 160 2.70 20.10 4.52
CA PRO A 160 1.40 19.86 3.90
C PRO A 160 1.40 20.00 2.37
N MET A 161 2.24 20.84 1.77
CA MET A 161 2.17 21.10 0.32
C MET A 161 2.76 20.01 -0.59
N ILE A 162 3.62 19.13 -0.08
CA ILE A 162 4.47 18.27 -0.94
C ILE A 162 3.79 16.94 -1.33
N LEU A 163 2.72 16.55 -0.64
CA LEU A 163 2.06 15.26 -0.83
C LEU A 163 0.67 15.31 -1.48
N TYR A 164 0.24 16.48 -1.99
CA TYR A 164 -1.02 16.58 -2.74
C TYR A 164 -0.81 16.25 -4.22
N THR A 165 -0.61 14.97 -4.52
CA THR A 165 -0.70 14.43 -5.89
C THR A 165 -1.79 13.35 -5.96
N TRP A 166 -2.34 13.12 -7.16
CA TRP A 166 -3.29 12.02 -7.38
C TRP A 166 -2.68 10.66 -7.04
N ASP A 167 -1.38 10.48 -7.28
CA ASP A 167 -0.71 9.21 -6.97
C ASP A 167 -0.63 8.97 -5.46
N TRP A 168 -0.39 10.00 -4.65
CA TRP A 168 -0.45 9.88 -3.19
C TRP A 168 -1.86 9.61 -2.69
N LEU A 169 -2.89 10.22 -3.29
CA LEU A 169 -4.28 9.87 -2.98
C LEU A 169 -4.55 8.38 -3.28
N TYR A 170 -4.12 7.87 -4.43
CA TYR A 170 -4.32 6.47 -4.80
C TYR A 170 -3.57 5.51 -3.86
N SER A 171 -2.32 5.83 -3.52
CA SER A 171 -1.55 5.04 -2.55
C SER A 171 -2.21 5.05 -1.17
N GLN A 172 -2.63 6.21 -0.66
CA GLN A 172 -3.24 6.30 0.66
C GLN A 172 -4.61 5.64 0.69
N PHE A 173 -5.44 5.80 -0.34
CA PHE A 173 -6.69 5.03 -0.44
C PHE A 173 -6.45 3.52 -0.49
N THR A 174 -5.40 3.07 -1.21
CA THR A 174 -5.01 1.65 -1.22
C THR A 174 -4.65 1.18 0.18
N ILE A 175 -3.84 1.93 0.92
CA ILE A 175 -3.45 1.64 2.30
C ILE A 175 -4.68 1.58 3.22
N SER A 176 -5.59 2.54 3.11
CA SER A 176 -6.83 2.58 3.87
C SER A 176 -7.70 1.34 3.62
N VAL A 177 -7.84 0.91 2.36
CA VAL A 177 -8.59 -0.31 2.00
C VAL A 177 -7.88 -1.56 2.51
N ILE A 178 -6.55 -1.64 2.41
CA ILE A 178 -5.78 -2.76 2.98
C ILE A 178 -6.01 -2.86 4.48
N LEU A 179 -5.94 -1.74 5.19
CA LEU A 179 -6.16 -1.69 6.63
C LEU A 179 -7.54 -2.23 7.00
N LEU A 180 -8.61 -1.74 6.37
CA LEU A 180 -9.98 -2.25 6.58
C LEU A 180 -10.11 -3.72 6.18
N SER A 181 -9.44 -4.15 5.09
CA SER A 181 -9.45 -5.54 4.66
C SER A 181 -8.79 -6.48 5.67
N CYS A 182 -7.83 -6.01 6.48
CA CYS A 182 -7.24 -6.80 7.56
C CYS A 182 -8.26 -7.06 8.67
N PHE A 183 -9.04 -6.05 9.06
CA PHE A 183 -10.15 -6.23 10.00
C PHE A 183 -11.21 -7.16 9.41
N TRP A 184 -11.59 -6.96 8.14
CA TRP A 184 -12.64 -7.76 7.50
C TRP A 184 -12.23 -9.23 7.27
N GLY A 185 -11.03 -9.45 6.77
CA GLY A 185 -10.53 -10.77 6.37
C GLY A 185 -10.06 -11.63 7.53
N THR A 186 -9.85 -11.04 8.71
CA THR A 186 -9.41 -11.77 9.92
C THR A 186 -10.60 -11.97 10.85
N PRO A 187 -11.08 -13.22 11.00
CA PRO A 187 -12.16 -13.52 11.92
C PRO A 187 -11.79 -13.07 13.32
N TYR A 188 -12.78 -12.58 14.05
CA TYR A 188 -12.62 -12.03 15.38
C TYR A 188 -11.75 -12.89 16.31
N MET A 189 -11.99 -14.21 16.33
CA MET A 189 -11.29 -15.16 17.20
C MET A 189 -9.78 -15.27 16.91
N TYR A 190 -9.33 -14.83 15.74
CA TYR A 190 -7.93 -14.85 15.31
C TYR A 190 -7.27 -13.47 15.38
N ARG A 191 -8.01 -12.41 15.77
CA ARG A 191 -7.43 -11.08 15.92
C ARG A 191 -6.58 -11.03 17.17
N THR A 192 -5.28 -10.79 16.98
CA THR A 192 -4.34 -10.56 18.07
C THR A 192 -4.59 -9.20 18.73
N THR A 193 -3.90 -8.93 19.84
CA THR A 193 -3.94 -7.62 20.51
C THR A 193 -3.52 -6.46 19.60
N ALA A 194 -2.79 -6.73 18.51
CA ALA A 194 -2.40 -5.71 17.54
C ALA A 194 -3.59 -4.99 16.88
N TYR A 195 -4.75 -5.65 16.74
CA TYR A 195 -5.97 -5.04 16.15
C TYR A 195 -6.58 -3.96 17.04
N GLN A 196 -6.31 -4.00 18.35
CA GLN A 196 -6.80 -3.03 19.33
C GLN A 196 -5.67 -2.16 19.90
N ALA A 197 -4.46 -2.27 19.35
CA ALA A 197 -3.35 -1.43 19.77
C ALA A 197 -3.69 0.05 19.45
N PRO A 198 -3.37 1.00 20.34
CA PRO A 198 -3.65 2.42 20.11
C PRO A 198 -3.13 2.92 18.77
N ASP A 199 -1.93 2.49 18.37
CA ASP A 199 -1.32 2.86 17.09
C ASP A 199 -2.13 2.36 15.88
N THR A 200 -2.73 1.17 15.97
CA THR A 200 -3.56 0.60 14.90
C THR A 200 -4.87 1.35 14.76
N LEU A 201 -5.52 1.67 15.88
CA LEU A 201 -6.75 2.46 15.88
C LEU A 201 -6.49 3.88 15.38
N GLN A 202 -5.39 4.50 15.82
CA GLN A 202 -4.96 5.81 15.33
C GLN A 202 -4.73 5.79 13.82
N ALA A 203 -4.18 4.71 13.27
CA ALA A 203 -3.97 4.60 11.82
C ALA A 203 -5.29 4.57 11.03
N VAL A 204 -6.37 4.00 11.59
CA VAL A 204 -7.70 4.01 10.96
C VAL A 204 -8.24 5.44 10.91
N GLU A 205 -8.10 6.20 12.01
CA GLU A 205 -8.47 7.61 12.06
C GLU A 205 -7.62 8.48 11.11
N ASP A 206 -6.31 8.22 11.06
CA ASP A 206 -5.38 8.91 10.16
C ASP A 206 -5.79 8.68 8.69
N CYS A 207 -6.17 7.46 8.32
CA CYS A 207 -6.68 7.14 6.99
C CYS A 207 -7.88 8.00 6.60
N GLU A 208 -8.86 8.16 7.51
CA GLU A 208 -10.03 9.01 7.27
C GLU A 208 -9.64 10.47 7.08
N LEU A 209 -8.80 10.99 7.98
CA LEU A 209 -8.36 12.38 7.97
C LEU A 209 -7.54 12.72 6.72
N ILE A 210 -6.67 11.80 6.29
CA ILE A 210 -5.90 11.95 5.04
C ILE A 210 -6.83 12.07 3.85
N LEU A 211 -7.82 11.17 3.71
CA LEU A 211 -8.77 11.19 2.60
C LEU A 211 -9.67 12.43 2.64
N ALA A 212 -10.08 12.87 3.84
CA ALA A 212 -10.86 14.08 4.02
C ALA A 212 -10.10 15.33 3.54
N ARG A 213 -8.80 15.43 3.83
CA ARG A 213 -7.95 16.53 3.32
C ARG A 213 -7.85 16.53 1.79
N PHE A 214 -7.76 15.35 1.16
CA PHE A 214 -7.79 15.26 -0.30
C PHE A 214 -9.15 15.69 -0.87
N ALA A 215 -10.26 15.25 -0.30
CA ALA A 215 -11.61 15.61 -0.73
C ALA A 215 -11.90 17.11 -0.56
N GLN A 216 -11.43 17.72 0.53
CA GLN A 216 -11.51 19.18 0.73
C GLN A 216 -10.76 19.97 -0.34
N ARG A 217 -9.67 19.42 -0.87
CA ARG A 217 -8.85 20.08 -1.89
C ARG A 217 -9.36 19.81 -3.30
N TRP A 218 -9.85 18.61 -3.57
CA TRP A 218 -10.32 18.16 -4.87
C TRP A 218 -11.66 17.46 -4.72
N GLU A 219 -12.71 18.08 -5.25
CA GLU A 219 -14.07 17.51 -5.27
C GLU A 219 -14.09 16.09 -5.90
N ALA A 220 -13.31 15.88 -6.97
CA ALA A 220 -13.17 14.57 -7.60
C ALA A 220 -12.55 13.47 -6.69
N ALA A 221 -11.98 13.83 -5.54
CA ALA A 221 -11.47 12.90 -4.53
C ALA A 221 -12.53 12.48 -3.48
N GLU A 222 -13.72 13.10 -3.47
CA GLU A 222 -14.79 12.80 -2.51
C GLU A 222 -15.23 11.34 -2.55
N ILE A 223 -15.28 10.73 -3.74
CA ILE A 223 -15.62 9.32 -3.92
C ILE A 223 -14.72 8.36 -3.11
N TYR A 224 -13.44 8.70 -2.91
CA TYR A 224 -12.50 7.88 -2.16
C TYR A 224 -12.81 7.94 -0.67
N LEU A 225 -13.10 9.13 -0.15
CA LEU A 225 -13.53 9.35 1.23
C LEU A 225 -14.87 8.65 1.50
N GLU A 226 -15.88 8.88 0.66
CA GLU A 226 -17.19 8.28 0.81
C GLU A 226 -17.13 6.75 0.83
N THR A 227 -16.34 6.17 -0.08
CA THR A 227 -16.15 4.72 -0.13
C THR A 227 -15.49 4.23 1.15
N PHE A 228 -14.42 4.89 1.60
CA PHE A 228 -13.75 4.51 2.84
C PHE A 228 -14.67 4.60 4.05
N GLN A 229 -15.42 5.70 4.21
CA GLN A 229 -16.34 5.91 5.34
C GLN A 229 -17.46 4.88 5.36
N LEU A 230 -18.05 4.56 4.20
CA LEU A 230 -19.09 3.53 4.10
C LEU A 230 -18.55 2.16 4.53
N ILE A 231 -17.37 1.77 4.05
CA ILE A 231 -16.78 0.49 4.42
C ILE A 231 -16.35 0.50 5.89
N LEU A 232 -15.79 1.60 6.40
CA LEU A 232 -15.41 1.76 7.80
C LEU A 232 -16.61 1.63 8.74
N SER A 233 -17.75 2.26 8.43
CA SER A 233 -18.95 2.19 9.28
C SER A 233 -19.52 0.78 9.41
N GLU A 234 -19.23 -0.07 8.44
CA GLU A 234 -19.62 -1.48 8.44
C GLU A 234 -18.46 -2.37 8.93
N THR A 235 -17.21 -1.90 8.96
CA THR A 235 -16.09 -2.73 9.40
C THR A 235 -16.11 -2.88 10.93
N PRO A 236 -16.12 -4.10 11.47
CA PRO A 236 -16.07 -4.29 12.92
C PRO A 236 -14.66 -4.01 13.45
N ILE A 237 -14.37 -2.73 13.73
CA ILE A 237 -13.07 -2.27 14.29
C ILE A 237 -12.94 -2.71 15.75
N SER A 238 -13.93 -2.34 16.57
CA SER A 238 -14.04 -2.77 17.96
C SER A 238 -14.55 -4.20 18.03
N PHE A 239 -14.33 -4.84 19.17
CA PHE A 239 -14.75 -6.21 19.37
C PHE A 239 -16.29 -6.36 19.30
N PRO A 240 -16.88 -6.84 18.19
CA PRO A 240 -18.33 -6.85 18.03
C PRO A 240 -18.94 -8.01 18.83
N HIS A 241 -20.16 -7.82 19.31
CA HIS A 241 -20.94 -8.90 19.90
C HIS A 241 -21.39 -9.95 18.87
N ASN A 242 -21.39 -9.61 17.57
CA ASN A 242 -21.74 -10.52 16.48
C ASN A 242 -20.48 -10.91 15.67
N PRO A 243 -20.08 -12.19 15.66
CA PRO A 243 -18.91 -12.65 14.91
C PRO A 243 -19.16 -12.73 13.39
N ASN A 244 -20.43 -12.80 12.95
CA ASN A 244 -20.82 -12.95 11.55
C ASN A 244 -21.29 -11.61 10.97
N PHE A 245 -20.34 -10.67 10.81
CA PHE A 245 -20.66 -9.36 10.26
C PHE A 245 -20.76 -9.41 8.73
N VAL A 246 -21.87 -8.85 8.20
CA VAL A 246 -22.18 -8.70 6.77
C VAL A 246 -22.63 -7.26 6.56
N LEU A 247 -22.24 -6.64 5.44
CA LEU A 247 -22.79 -5.34 5.04
C LEU A 247 -24.32 -5.42 4.99
N SER A 248 -24.98 -4.41 5.54
CA SER A 248 -26.43 -4.26 5.36
C SER A 248 -26.78 -4.13 3.86
N ASP A 249 -27.95 -4.64 3.43
CA ASP A 249 -28.41 -4.52 2.04
C ASP A 249 -28.32 -3.09 1.44
N PRO A 250 -28.73 -2.01 2.15
CA PRO A 250 -28.58 -0.66 1.63
C PRO A 250 -27.10 -0.25 1.48
N SER A 251 -26.26 -0.57 2.46
CA SER A 251 -24.82 -0.29 2.39
C SER A 251 -24.14 -1.09 1.28
N LYS A 252 -24.56 -2.33 1.06
CA LYS A 252 -24.07 -3.19 -0.02
C LYS A 252 -24.37 -2.59 -1.39
N LEU A 253 -25.62 -2.17 -1.64
CA LEU A 253 -26.00 -1.52 -2.90
C LEU A 253 -25.21 -0.21 -3.13
N ARG A 254 -25.08 0.62 -2.08
CA ARG A 254 -24.30 1.85 -2.15
C ARG A 254 -22.82 1.57 -2.46
N ALA A 255 -22.24 0.57 -1.79
CA ALA A 255 -20.84 0.18 -2.01
C ALA A 255 -20.61 -0.31 -3.45
N ILE A 256 -21.54 -1.10 -4.01
CA ILE A 256 -21.44 -1.54 -5.41
C ILE A 256 -21.40 -0.35 -6.37
N ASN A 257 -22.27 0.65 -6.19
CA ASN A 257 -22.30 1.83 -7.05
C ASN A 257 -21.02 2.68 -6.94
N LEU A 258 -20.48 2.82 -5.72
CA LEU A 258 -19.21 3.50 -5.48
C LEU A 258 -18.05 2.75 -6.14
N ILE A 259 -17.97 1.42 -5.97
CA ILE A 259 -16.94 0.58 -6.59
C ILE A 259 -16.98 0.68 -8.13
N GLN A 260 -18.17 0.64 -8.75
CA GLN A 260 -18.30 0.80 -10.20
C GLN A 260 -17.81 2.16 -10.69
N SER A 261 -18.00 3.21 -9.89
CA SER A 261 -17.53 4.55 -10.20
C SER A 261 -16.01 4.66 -10.04
N LEU A 262 -15.44 4.04 -9.00
CA LEU A 262 -14.01 3.89 -8.77
C LEU A 262 -13.31 3.08 -9.88
N GLU A 263 -13.96 2.04 -10.42
CA GLU A 263 -13.45 1.23 -11.54
C GLU A 263 -13.20 2.07 -12.80
N LYS A 264 -14.07 3.06 -13.06
CA LYS A 264 -13.91 4.04 -14.15
C LYS A 264 -12.75 5.01 -13.88
N GLY A 265 -12.45 5.28 -12.61
CA GLY A 265 -11.41 6.20 -12.13
C GLY A 265 -9.96 5.70 -12.20
N LYS A 266 -9.70 4.54 -12.83
CA LYS A 266 -8.36 3.93 -13.02
C LYS A 266 -7.59 3.54 -11.73
N ILE A 267 -8.30 3.25 -10.63
CA ILE A 267 -7.72 2.72 -9.39
C ILE A 267 -7.09 1.32 -9.61
N PRO A 268 -6.03 0.92 -8.88
CA PRO A 268 -5.49 -0.43 -8.97
C PRO A 268 -6.56 -1.53 -8.86
N VAL A 269 -6.50 -2.53 -9.74
CA VAL A 269 -7.50 -3.62 -9.79
C VAL A 269 -7.49 -4.42 -8.48
N SER A 270 -6.33 -4.59 -7.85
CA SER A 270 -6.20 -5.18 -6.51
C SER A 270 -7.08 -4.52 -5.45
N VAL A 271 -7.23 -3.18 -5.48
CA VAL A 271 -8.11 -2.44 -4.55
C VAL A 271 -9.58 -2.74 -4.81
N ILE A 272 -9.96 -2.77 -6.09
CA ILE A 272 -11.32 -3.11 -6.50
C ILE A 272 -11.67 -4.54 -6.06
N VAL A 273 -10.75 -5.49 -6.21
CA VAL A 273 -10.93 -6.88 -5.78
C VAL A 273 -11.07 -6.97 -4.26
N MET A 274 -10.28 -6.23 -3.49
CA MET A 274 -10.44 -6.15 -2.03
C MET A 274 -11.81 -5.59 -1.62
N LEU A 275 -12.23 -4.47 -2.21
CA LEU A 275 -13.54 -3.87 -1.93
C LEU A 275 -14.68 -4.82 -2.29
N LYS A 276 -14.62 -5.48 -3.45
CA LYS A 276 -15.59 -6.51 -3.84
C LYS A 276 -15.62 -7.69 -2.87
N ARG A 277 -14.47 -8.08 -2.30
CA ARG A 277 -14.39 -9.13 -1.28
C ARG A 277 -15.14 -8.72 -0.01
N ILE A 278 -14.87 -7.52 0.49
CA ILE A 278 -15.55 -6.95 1.66
C ILE A 278 -17.07 -6.89 1.44
N VAL A 279 -17.50 -6.43 0.26
CA VAL A 279 -18.93 -6.25 -0.05
C VAL A 279 -19.69 -7.56 -0.23
N ASN A 280 -19.04 -8.59 -0.78
CA ASN A 280 -19.72 -9.82 -1.19
C ASN A 280 -19.52 -11.01 -0.25
N GLN A 281 -18.51 -11.00 0.62
CA GLN A 281 -18.20 -12.12 1.50
C GLN A 281 -18.47 -11.73 2.96
N PRO A 282 -19.22 -12.56 3.73
CA PRO A 282 -19.23 -12.43 5.18
C PRO A 282 -17.80 -12.53 5.71
N VAL A 283 -17.51 -11.88 6.86
CA VAL A 283 -16.23 -12.04 7.57
C VAL A 283 -15.91 -13.53 7.65
N ALA A 284 -14.73 -13.89 7.17
CA ALA A 284 -14.39 -15.24 6.75
C ALA A 284 -14.91 -16.35 7.70
N GLU A 285 -15.89 -17.13 7.24
CA GLU A 285 -16.02 -18.55 7.63
C GLU A 285 -14.87 -19.34 6.96
N HIS A 286 -13.61 -18.99 7.24
CA HIS A 286 -12.48 -19.83 6.85
C HIS A 286 -12.31 -20.95 7.87
N THR A 287 -13.27 -21.89 7.84
CA THR A 287 -13.16 -23.20 8.51
C THR A 287 -12.54 -24.26 7.60
N GLN A 288 -11.92 -23.89 6.47
CA GLN A 288 -11.25 -24.86 5.59
C GLN A 288 -10.01 -24.27 4.95
N MET A 289 -8.85 -24.47 5.58
CA MET A 289 -7.61 -24.85 4.91
C MET A 289 -6.60 -25.22 6.01
N TYR A 290 -6.58 -26.52 6.32
CA TYR A 290 -5.39 -27.21 6.81
C TYR A 290 -4.36 -27.28 5.67
#